data_AF-A0A3M2TMG0-F1
#
_entry.id   AF-A0A3M2TMG0-F1
#
_cell.length_a   1.000
_cell.length_b   1.000
_cell.length_c   1.000
_cell.angle_alpha   90.00
_cell.angle_beta   90.00
_cell.angle_gamma   90.00
#
_symmetry.space_group_name_H-M   'P 1'
#
loop_
_entity.id
_entity.type
_entity.pdbx_description
1 polymer ?
#
loop_
_entity_poly.entity_id
_entity_poly.type
_entity_poly.pdbx_seq_one_letter_code
_entity_poly.pdbx_strand_id
1 'polypeptide(L)'
;MREEAGLHGLQMHTSVGRIEVYPNSPNVVPSRVSLLIEYRSRDVELLRVAAERLDASLHAIADKTMTGFQVESSVLRAPAR
;
A
#
# COMPACT_ATOMS: atom_id res chain seq x y z
N MET A 1 5.10 4.56 -0.80
CA MET A 1 5.44 3.29 -0.09
C MET A 1 6.92 3.27 0.30
N ARG A 2 7.86 2.97 -0.61
CA ARG A 2 9.32 3.10 -0.33
C ARG A 2 9.72 4.51 0.11
N GLU A 3 9.06 5.53 -0.43
CA GLU A 3 9.28 6.94 -0.06
C GLU A 3 9.01 7.19 1.43
N GLU A 4 7.99 6.59 2.03
CA GLU A 4 7.69 6.73 3.46
C GLU A 4 8.83 6.17 4.33
N ALA A 5 9.39 5.01 3.96
CA ALA A 5 10.59 4.48 4.62
C ALA A 5 11.81 5.40 4.44
N GLY A 6 11.94 6.03 3.27
CA GLY A 6 13.01 7.01 2.99
C GLY A 6 12.88 8.29 3.81
N LEU A 7 11.66 8.80 3.99
CA LEU A 7 11.37 10.02 4.74
C LEU A 7 11.57 9.84 6.25
N HIS A 8 11.26 8.66 6.79
CA HIS A 8 11.18 8.43 8.23
C HIS A 8 12.27 7.48 8.78
N GLY A 9 13.09 6.90 7.91
CA GLY A 9 14.21 6.04 8.28
C GLY A 9 13.78 4.88 9.17
N LEU A 10 14.51 4.64 10.27
CA LEU A 10 14.24 3.53 11.21
C LEU A 10 12.90 3.65 11.95
N GLN A 11 12.20 4.78 11.86
CA GLN A 11 10.89 4.96 12.48
C GLN A 11 9.74 4.37 11.65
N MET A 12 10.00 3.99 10.39
CA MET A 12 8.99 3.46 9.49
C MET A 12 9.52 2.28 8.68
N HIS A 13 8.84 1.15 8.79
CA HIS A 13 9.06 0.00 7.93
C HIS A 13 7.86 -0.20 7.02
N THR A 14 8.14 -0.49 5.75
CA THR A 14 7.11 -0.65 4.73
C THR A 14 7.39 -1.90 3.90
N SER A 15 6.39 -2.74 3.66
CA SER A 15 6.48 -3.89 2.75
C SER A 15 5.22 -4.11 1.92
N VAL A 16 5.41 -4.66 0.71
CA VAL A 16 4.33 -5.34 -0.03
C VAL A 16 4.56 -6.83 0.18
N GLY A 17 3.80 -7.44 1.09
CA GLY A 17 3.99 -8.82 1.51
C GLY A 17 3.47 -9.85 0.51
N ARG A 18 2.54 -9.44 -0.37
CA ARG A 18 1.96 -10.31 -1.39
C ARG A 18 1.52 -9.51 -2.61
N ILE A 19 1.76 -10.08 -3.79
CA ILE A 19 1.26 -9.58 -5.07
C ILE A 19 0.63 -10.77 -5.79
N GLU A 20 -0.64 -10.63 -6.16
CA GLU A 20 -1.34 -11.62 -6.97
C GLU A 20 -1.78 -10.96 -8.27
N VAL A 21 -1.34 -11.52 -9.40
CA VAL A 21 -1.65 -11.01 -10.73
C VAL A 21 -2.70 -11.91 -11.35
N TYR A 22 -3.68 -11.35 -12.05
CA TYR A 22 -4.68 -12.11 -12.80
C TYR A 22 -4.80 -11.56 -14.24
N PRO A 23 -4.82 -12.42 -15.28
CA PRO A 23 -4.79 -13.89 -15.23
C PRO A 23 -3.40 -14.52 -15.04
N ASN A 24 -2.35 -13.73 -14.81
CA ASN A 24 -0.95 -14.19 -14.67
C ASN A 24 -0.43 -14.99 -15.88
N SER A 25 -0.83 -14.61 -17.09
CA SER A 25 -0.30 -15.19 -18.32
C SER A 25 0.78 -14.27 -18.89
N PRO A 26 1.92 -14.80 -19.35
CA PRO A 26 2.98 -13.97 -19.96
C PRO A 26 2.53 -13.28 -21.25
N ASN A 27 1.45 -13.78 -21.88
CA ASN A 27 0.96 -13.30 -23.17
C ASN A 27 -0.31 -12.44 -23.06
N VAL A 28 -0.80 -12.18 -21.84
CA VAL A 28 -2.03 -11.41 -21.62
C VAL A 28 -1.76 -10.30 -20.62
N VAL A 29 -2.15 -9.08 -20.99
CA VAL A 29 -2.06 -7.93 -20.08
C VAL A 29 -2.94 -8.21 -18.85
N PRO A 30 -2.40 -8.08 -17.61
CA PRO A 30 -3.18 -8.29 -16.41
C PRO A 30 -4.38 -7.36 -16.33
N SER A 31 -5.55 -7.91 -16.00
CA SER A 31 -6.76 -7.13 -15.78
C SER A 31 -6.99 -6.79 -14.30
N ARG A 32 -6.31 -7.50 -13.39
CA ARG A 32 -6.41 -7.25 -11.94
C ARG A 32 -5.13 -7.63 -11.23
N VAL A 33 -4.74 -6.82 -10.25
CA VAL A 33 -3.67 -7.12 -9.31
C VAL A 33 -4.18 -6.88 -7.89
N SER A 34 -3.99 -7.85 -7.01
CA SER A 34 -4.29 -7.74 -5.57
C SER A 34 -2.97 -7.62 -4.80
N LEU A 35 -2.91 -6.66 -3.87
CA LEU A 35 -1.71 -6.31 -3.11
C LEU A 35 -1.99 -6.40 -1.61
N LEU A 36 -1.06 -7.00 -0.86
CA LEU A 36 -1.04 -6.90 0.61
C LEU A 36 0.08 -5.94 1.02
N ILE A 37 -0.29 -4.84 1.66
CA ILE A 37 0.61 -3.74 2.02
C ILE A 37 0.66 -3.63 3.54
N GLU A 38 1.87 -3.51 4.11
CA GLU A 38 2.07 -3.30 5.54
C GLU A 38 2.92 -2.06 5.81
N TYR A 39 2.49 -1.27 6.78
CA TYR A 39 3.26 -0.22 7.44
C TYR A 39 3.45 -0.58 8.92
N ARG A 40 4.68 -0.41 9.43
CA ARG A 40 5.02 -0.65 10.83
C ARG A 40 5.81 0.52 11.38
N SER A 41 5.31 1.08 12.46
CA SER A 41 5.96 2.12 13.25
C SER A 41 5.55 1.98 14.71
N ARG A 42 6.35 2.57 15.61
CA ARG A 42 5.95 2.79 17.00
C ARG A 42 5.05 4.01 17.15
N ASP A 43 5.07 4.92 16.18
CA ASP A 43 4.25 6.12 16.15
C ASP A 43 2.96 5.85 15.36
N VAL A 44 1.83 5.84 16.06
CA VAL A 44 0.52 5.58 15.47
C VAL A 44 0.05 6.75 14.60
N GLU A 45 0.41 7.98 14.95
CA GLU A 45 0.04 9.15 14.17
C GLU A 45 0.79 9.15 12.83
N LEU A 46 2.06 8.74 12.84
CA LEU A 46 2.82 8.53 11.61
C LEU A 46 2.14 7.49 10.70
N LEU A 47 1.66 6.37 11.26
CA LEU A 47 0.94 5.35 10.49
C LEU A 47 -0.36 5.90 9.86
N ARG A 48 -1.08 6.74 10.61
CA ARG A 48 -2.32 7.38 10.15
C ARG A 48 -2.02 8.31 8.95
N VAL A 49 -1.03 9.19 9.08
CA VAL A 49 -0.62 10.10 8.01
C VAL A 49 -0.11 9.33 6.78
N ALA A 50 0.68 8.27 6.98
CA ALA A 50 1.16 7.44 5.88
C ALA A 50 0.01 6.71 5.15
N ALA A 51 -1.05 6.31 5.86
CA ALA A 51 -2.23 5.71 5.27
C ALA A 51 -3.02 6.72 4.40
N GLU A 52 -3.19 7.96 4.86
CA GLU A 52 -3.83 9.03 4.07
C GLU A 52 -3.05 9.33 2.78
N ARG A 53 -1.72 9.38 2.87
CA ARG A 53 -0.86 9.57 1.69
C ARG A 53 -0.92 8.40 0.72
N LEU A 54 -1.00 7.18 1.23
CA LEU A 54 -1.19 6.00 0.39
C LEU A 54 -2.51 6.09 -0.37
N ASP A 55 -3.61 6.43 0.32
CA ASP A 55 -4.93 6.58 -0.30
C ASP A 55 -4.92 7.66 -1.39
N ALA A 56 -4.36 8.84 -1.11
CA ALA A 56 -4.20 9.90 -2.11
C ALA A 56 -3.35 9.45 -3.32
N SER A 57 -2.29 8.68 -3.07
CA SER A 57 -1.43 8.13 -4.14
C SER A 57 -2.18 7.12 -5.00
N LEU A 58 -3.02 6.26 -4.41
CA LEU A 58 -3.83 5.28 -5.13
C LEU A 58 -4.82 5.97 -6.06
N HIS A 59 -5.52 7.00 -5.58
CA HIS A 59 -6.41 7.81 -6.42
C HIS A 59 -5.66 8.47 -7.58
N ALA A 60 -4.51 9.12 -7.32
CA ALA A 60 -3.72 9.76 -8.37
C ALA A 60 -3.19 8.77 -9.42
N ILE A 61 -2.80 7.56 -8.99
CA ILE A 61 -2.37 6.50 -9.91
C ILE A 61 -3.57 6.04 -10.75
N ALA A 62 -4.70 5.73 -10.12
CA ALA A 62 -5.92 5.27 -10.78
C ALA A 62 -6.37 6.24 -11.88
N ASP A 63 -6.39 7.54 -11.58
CA ASP A 63 -6.73 8.59 -12.55
C ASP A 63 -5.71 8.62 -13.71
N LYS A 64 -4.41 8.57 -13.40
CA LYS A 64 -3.34 8.62 -14.40
C LYS A 64 -3.32 7.40 -15.32
N THR A 65 -3.64 6.21 -14.80
CA THR A 65 -3.59 4.96 -15.56
C THR A 65 -4.94 4.55 -16.12
N MET A 66 -6.01 5.32 -15.84
CA MET A 66 -7.39 4.99 -16.21
C MET A 66 -7.80 3.59 -15.73
N THR A 67 -7.41 3.25 -14.50
CA THR A 67 -7.75 1.97 -13.86
C THR A 67 -8.53 2.21 -12.58
N GLY A 68 -9.43 1.30 -12.21
CA GLY A 68 -10.04 1.32 -10.88
C GLY A 68 -9.16 0.67 -9.81
N PHE A 69 -9.45 0.97 -8.55
CA PHE A 69 -8.92 0.22 -7.40
C PHE A 69 -9.99 0.09 -6.32
N GLN A 70 -9.79 -0.86 -5.41
CA GLN A 70 -10.62 -1.04 -4.24
C GLN A 70 -9.74 -1.45 -3.07
N VAL A 71 -10.00 -0.89 -1.89
CA VAL A 71 -9.40 -1.33 -0.63
C VAL A 71 -10.30 -2.42 -0.04
N GLU A 72 -9.87 -3.67 -0.11
CA GLU A 72 -10.65 -4.81 0.42
C GLU A 72 -10.68 -4.81 1.96
N SER A 73 -9.58 -4.42 2.60
CA SER A 73 -9.51 -4.27 4.05
C SER A 73 -8.43 -3.27 4.44
N SER A 74 -8.67 -2.54 5.54
CA SER A 74 -7.68 -1.66 6.17
C SER A 74 -7.82 -1.81 7.68
N VAL A 75 -6.74 -2.21 8.36
CA VAL A 75 -6.75 -2.51 9.79
C VAL A 75 -5.54 -1.91 10.47
N LEU A 76 -5.78 -1.00 11.42
CA LEU A 76 -4.76 -0.52 12.34
C LEU A 76 -4.70 -1.46 13.56
N ARG A 77 -3.53 -2.03 13.82
CA ARG A 77 -3.29 -2.86 15.00
C ARG A 77 -2.61 -2.03 16.07
N ALA A 78 -3.18 -2.04 17.28
CA ALA A 78 -2.55 -1.39 18.43
C ALA A 78 -1.18 -2.01 18.73
N PRO A 79 -0.21 -1.23 19.22
CA PRO A 79 1.08 -1.77 19.65
C PRO A 79 0.87 -2.85 20.72
N ALA A 80 1.63 -3.94 20.64
CA ALA A 80 1.70 -4.89 21.74
C ALA A 80 2.23 -4.16 22.99
N ARG A 81 1.58 -4.38 24.14
CA ARG A 81 2.00 -3.82 25.44
C ARG A 81 3.34 -4.41 25.89
#